data_AF-A0A7S0S029-F1
#
_entry.id   AF-A0A7S0S029-F1
#
_cell.length_a   1.000
_cell.length_b   1.000
_cell.length_c   1.000
_cell.angle_alpha   90.00
_cell.angle_beta   90.00
_cell.angle_gamma   90.00
#
_symmetry.space_group_name_H-M   'P 1'
#
loop_
_entity.id
_entity.type
_entity.pdbx_description
1 polymer ?
#
loop_
_entity_poly.entity_id
_entity_poly.type
_entity_poly.pdbx_seq_one_letter_code
_entity_poly.pdbx_strand_id
1 'polypeptide(L)'
;IVNFGEPLQPAAIAVATEQARAADACIVLGSSCRVAPASEFPAMVGSKRTRRERARGSSLVVANLQKTPLDDMCAVRVFARCDDFMEKVMSELGLEIPPVEDLYRPGPGPANEGGQARSSKPAVVGATQGQGQSQGAPSDAGTAHCQAVTGTSQL
;
A
#
# COMPACT_ATOMS: atom_id res chain seq x y z
N ILE A 1 -16.21 18.43 13.48
CA ILE A 1 -15.66 18.28 14.85
C ILE A 1 -16.57 17.30 15.57
N VAL A 2 -16.02 16.40 16.37
CA VAL A 2 -16.76 15.46 17.21
C VAL A 2 -16.22 15.60 18.63
N ASN A 3 -17.09 15.71 19.63
CA ASN A 3 -16.66 15.82 21.02
C ASN A 3 -16.47 14.44 21.67
N PHE A 4 -15.72 14.38 22.76
CA PHE A 4 -15.59 13.14 23.51
C PHE A 4 -16.95 12.68 24.05
N GLY A 5 -17.26 11.41 23.86
CA GLY A 5 -18.55 10.81 24.23
C GLY A 5 -19.63 10.95 23.16
N GLU A 6 -19.42 11.77 22.12
CA GLU A 6 -20.29 11.78 20.95
C GLU A 6 -19.91 10.64 19.99
N PRO A 7 -20.89 9.98 19.37
CA PRO A 7 -20.61 8.95 18.38
C PRO A 7 -20.02 9.56 17.10
N LEU A 8 -19.10 8.85 16.46
CA LEU A 8 -18.70 9.18 15.08
C LEU A 8 -19.90 8.96 14.14
N GLN A 9 -19.87 9.65 13.00
CA GLN A 9 -20.91 9.54 11.99
C GLN A 9 -21.07 8.08 11.52
N PRO A 10 -22.25 7.45 11.66
CA PRO A 10 -22.43 6.03 11.39
C PRO A 10 -22.04 5.63 9.95
N ALA A 11 -22.35 6.48 8.97
CA ALA A 11 -21.99 6.26 7.58
C ALA A 11 -20.47 6.18 7.39
N ALA A 12 -19.70 7.06 8.04
CA ALA A 12 -18.24 7.05 7.96
C ALA A 12 -17.64 5.80 8.63
N ILE A 13 -18.20 5.37 9.77
CA ILE A 13 -17.76 4.13 10.44
C ILE A 13 -18.03 2.91 9.55
N ALA A 14 -19.21 2.83 8.93
CA ALA A 14 -19.58 1.71 8.07
C ALA A 14 -18.61 1.58 6.89
N VAL A 15 -18.35 2.68 6.18
CA VAL A 15 -17.38 2.72 5.08
C VAL A 15 -15.98 2.36 5.57
N ALA A 16 -15.50 2.95 6.67
CA ALA A 16 -14.18 2.66 7.21
C ALA A 16 -14.03 1.17 7.61
N THR A 17 -15.09 0.58 8.17
CA THR A 17 -15.13 -0.83 8.57
C THR A 17 -15.08 -1.75 7.36
N GLU A 18 -15.84 -1.45 6.30
CA GLU A 18 -15.83 -2.22 5.06
C GLU A 18 -14.45 -2.15 4.39
N GLN A 19 -13.87 -0.95 4.28
CA GLN A 19 -12.54 -0.77 3.70
C GLN A 19 -11.46 -1.48 4.54
N ALA A 20 -11.52 -1.40 5.86
CA ALA A 20 -10.60 -2.13 6.73
C ALA A 20 -10.73 -3.65 6.58
N ARG A 21 -11.94 -4.17 6.35
CA ARG A 21 -12.15 -5.60 6.08
C ARG A 21 -11.61 -6.02 4.72
N ALA A 22 -11.77 -5.19 3.69
CA ALA A 22 -11.29 -5.47 2.34
C ALA A 22 -9.77 -5.28 2.17
N ALA A 23 -9.16 -4.40 2.97
CA ALA A 23 -7.75 -4.01 2.81
C ALA A 23 -6.76 -5.18 2.98
N ASP A 24 -5.81 -5.24 2.05
CA ASP A 24 -4.58 -6.03 2.03
C ASP A 24 -3.35 -5.21 2.48
N ALA A 25 -3.46 -3.90 2.58
CA ALA A 25 -2.46 -3.05 3.21
C ALA A 25 -3.14 -1.94 4.00
N CYS A 26 -2.60 -1.63 5.19
CA CYS A 26 -3.03 -0.50 5.99
C CYS A 26 -1.79 0.23 6.51
N ILE A 27 -1.70 1.53 6.20
CA ILE A 27 -0.61 2.38 6.63
C ILE A 27 -1.16 3.41 7.63
N VAL A 28 -0.62 3.40 8.84
CA VAL A 28 -0.91 4.39 9.88
C VAL A 28 0.19 5.45 9.84
N LEU A 29 -0.20 6.70 9.62
CA LEU A 29 0.71 7.85 9.56
C LEU A 29 0.40 8.81 10.72
N GLY A 30 1.39 9.06 11.59
CA GLY A 30 1.33 10.14 12.59
C GLY A 30 0.24 9.98 13.66
N SER A 31 -0.33 8.79 13.81
CA SER A 31 -1.34 8.50 14.85
C SER A 31 -0.75 7.68 15.98
N SER A 32 -1.15 7.99 17.21
CA SER A 32 -0.83 7.19 18.40
C SER A 32 -1.75 5.98 18.56
N CYS A 33 -2.83 5.88 17.77
CA CYS A 33 -3.81 4.79 17.79
C CYS A 33 -4.42 4.51 19.18
N ARG A 34 -4.75 5.55 19.96
CA ARG A 34 -5.31 5.41 21.32
C ARG A 34 -6.80 5.68 21.45
N VAL A 35 -7.41 6.34 20.47
CA VAL A 35 -8.80 6.81 20.57
C VAL A 35 -9.70 5.90 19.75
N ALA A 36 -10.53 5.14 20.46
CA ALA A 36 -11.64 4.40 19.86
C ALA A 36 -12.77 5.36 19.44
N PRO A 37 -13.50 5.06 18.36
CA PRO A 37 -13.44 3.83 17.56
C PRO A 37 -12.41 3.88 16.40
N ALA A 38 -11.77 5.02 16.13
CA ALA A 38 -10.88 5.16 14.97
C ALA A 38 -9.64 4.25 15.02
N SER A 39 -9.12 3.95 16.22
CA SER A 39 -7.99 3.02 16.40
C SER A 39 -8.32 1.56 16.10
N GLU A 40 -9.61 1.20 16.01
CA GLU A 40 -10.02 -0.17 15.79
C GLU A 40 -9.81 -0.61 14.34
N PHE A 41 -9.92 0.29 13.36
CA PHE A 41 -9.78 -0.07 11.95
C PHE A 41 -8.37 -0.60 11.59
N PRO A 42 -7.26 0.06 12.00
CA PRO A 42 -5.92 -0.49 11.78
C PRO A 42 -5.69 -1.77 12.59
N ALA A 43 -6.25 -1.87 13.79
CA ALA A 43 -6.16 -3.08 14.62
C ALA A 43 -6.86 -4.27 13.95
N MET A 44 -8.00 -4.06 13.30
CA MET A 44 -8.70 -5.07 12.51
C MET A 44 -7.82 -5.59 11.36
N VAL A 45 -7.10 -4.72 10.65
CA VAL A 45 -6.18 -5.14 9.58
C VAL A 45 -4.97 -5.90 10.15
N GLY A 46 -4.36 -5.39 11.21
CA GLY A 46 -3.22 -6.03 11.87
C GLY A 46 -3.54 -7.39 12.51
N SER A 47 -4.83 -7.63 12.84
CA SER A 47 -5.30 -8.89 13.44
C SER A 47 -5.56 -10.01 12.42
N LYS A 48 -5.48 -9.75 11.10
CA LYS A 48 -5.63 -10.74 10.02
C LYS A 48 -4.44 -11.73 9.92
N ARG A 49 -3.86 -12.09 11.06
CA ARG A 49 -2.64 -12.91 11.23
C ARG A 49 -2.86 -14.41 11.01
N THR A 50 -4.00 -14.81 10.45
CA THR A 50 -4.27 -16.24 10.24
C THR A 50 -3.35 -16.80 9.16
N ARG A 51 -2.87 -18.04 9.32
CA ARG A 51 -1.97 -18.73 8.36
C ARG A 51 -2.47 -18.68 6.90
N ARG A 52 -3.80 -18.64 6.72
CA ARG A 52 -4.49 -18.53 5.43
C ARG A 52 -4.51 -17.11 4.85
N GLU A 53 -4.54 -16.08 5.70
CA GLU A 53 -4.57 -14.67 5.31
C GLU A 53 -3.16 -14.12 5.05
N ARG A 54 -2.13 -14.74 5.63
CA ARG A 54 -0.72 -14.49 5.28
C ARG A 54 -0.43 -14.73 3.79
N ALA A 55 -1.18 -15.62 3.15
CA ALA A 55 -1.10 -15.85 1.70
C ALA A 55 -1.76 -14.71 0.87
N ARG A 56 -2.59 -13.87 1.49
CA ARG A 56 -3.25 -12.69 0.88
C ARG A 56 -2.59 -11.36 1.26
N GLY A 57 -1.50 -11.38 2.01
CA GLY A 57 -0.61 -10.22 2.14
C GLY A 57 -1.08 -9.08 3.03
N SER A 58 -2.10 -9.26 3.89
CA SER A 58 -2.58 -8.18 4.76
C SER A 58 -1.49 -7.66 5.70
N SER A 59 -0.90 -6.51 5.39
CA SER A 59 0.21 -5.91 6.13
C SER A 59 -0.19 -4.57 6.76
N LEU A 60 -0.08 -4.50 8.09
CA LEU A 60 -0.20 -3.25 8.83
C LEU A 60 1.19 -2.61 8.93
N VAL A 61 1.31 -1.36 8.48
CA VAL A 61 2.52 -0.54 8.57
C VAL A 61 2.24 0.65 9.47
N VAL A 62 3.14 0.95 10.40
CA VAL A 62 2.99 2.07 11.33
C VAL A 62 4.20 2.99 11.24
N ALA A 63 3.98 4.21 10.73
CA ALA A 63 4.95 5.30 10.70
C ALA A 63 4.54 6.37 11.71
N ASN A 64 5.27 6.44 12.81
CA ASN A 64 5.06 7.43 13.86
C ASN A 64 6.35 7.60 14.67
N LEU A 65 6.59 8.80 15.21
CA LEU A 65 7.74 9.06 16.09
C LEU A 65 7.61 8.35 17.45
N GLN A 66 6.37 8.22 17.94
CA GLN A 66 6.08 7.61 19.24
C GLN A 66 5.64 6.15 19.09
N LYS A 67 5.90 5.33 20.11
CA LYS A 67 5.35 3.97 20.19
C LYS A 67 3.82 3.99 20.18
N THR A 68 3.23 3.03 19.48
CA THR A 68 1.78 2.86 19.41
C THR A 68 1.36 1.50 20.00
N PRO A 69 0.13 1.36 20.53
CA PRO A 69 -0.37 0.07 21.00
C PRO A 69 -0.43 -1.02 19.92
N LEU A 70 -0.36 -0.64 18.64
CA LEU A 70 -0.45 -1.56 17.50
C LEU A 70 0.92 -2.00 16.97
N ASP A 71 2.02 -1.56 17.60
CA ASP A 71 3.39 -1.87 17.17
C ASP A 71 3.63 -3.40 17.16
N ASP A 72 3.08 -4.13 18.12
CA ASP A 72 3.21 -5.60 18.17
C ASP A 72 2.41 -6.33 17.08
N MET A 73 1.41 -5.65 16.50
CA MET A 73 0.54 -6.18 15.44
C MET A 73 1.04 -5.83 14.04
N CYS A 74 1.83 -4.78 13.90
CA CYS A 74 2.32 -4.33 12.60
C CYS A 74 3.37 -5.29 12.00
N ALA A 75 3.44 -5.33 10.68
CA ALA A 75 4.48 -6.02 9.93
C ALA A 75 5.74 -5.15 9.79
N VAL A 76 5.55 -3.83 9.68
CA VAL A 76 6.63 -2.86 9.53
C VAL A 76 6.39 -1.67 10.46
N ARG A 77 7.38 -1.36 11.29
CA ARG A 77 7.36 -0.22 12.21
C ARG A 77 8.47 0.77 11.83
N VAL A 78 8.09 2.02 11.53
CA VAL A 78 9.04 3.07 11.13
C VAL A 78 8.99 4.28 12.06
N PHE A 79 10.08 4.55 12.77
CA PHE A 79 10.21 5.73 13.64
C PHE A 79 10.78 6.90 12.84
N ALA A 80 9.91 7.58 12.09
CA ALA A 80 10.29 8.72 11.24
C ALA A 80 9.19 9.78 11.23
N ARG A 81 9.52 10.97 10.71
CA ARG A 81 8.51 11.97 10.34
C ARG A 81 7.70 11.44 9.15
N CYS A 82 6.41 11.76 9.11
CA CYS A 82 5.52 11.28 8.05
C CYS A 82 5.96 11.78 6.67
N ASP A 83 6.48 13.00 6.58
CA ASP A 83 6.92 13.61 5.33
C ASP A 83 8.12 12.84 4.76
N ASP A 84 9.18 12.64 5.55
CA ASP A 84 10.36 11.85 5.13
C ASP A 84 9.98 10.41 4.72
N PHE A 85 8.98 9.82 5.40
CA PHE A 85 8.47 8.50 5.05
C PHE A 85 7.74 8.52 3.70
N MET A 86 6.83 9.47 3.50
CA MET A 86 6.04 9.57 2.26
C MET A 86 6.88 9.97 1.06
N GLU A 87 7.89 10.84 1.22
CA GLU A 87 8.85 11.16 0.16
C GLU A 87 9.57 9.92 -0.36
N LYS A 88 10.02 9.05 0.55
CA LYS A 88 10.66 7.79 0.18
C LYS A 88 9.69 6.83 -0.50
N VAL A 89 8.47 6.69 0.03
CA VAL A 89 7.44 5.85 -0.59
C VAL A 89 7.13 6.32 -2.01
N MET A 90 6.97 7.63 -2.22
CA MET A 90 6.71 8.19 -3.54
C MET A 90 7.89 8.00 -4.49
N SER A 91 9.12 8.18 -4.01
CA SER A 91 10.34 7.91 -4.77
C SER A 91 10.43 6.44 -5.23
N GLU A 92 10.12 5.49 -4.36
CA GLU A 92 10.14 4.05 -4.70
C GLU A 92 9.00 3.67 -5.67
N LEU A 93 7.85 4.35 -5.58
CA LEU A 93 6.74 4.17 -6.52
C LEU A 93 6.98 4.87 -7.88
N GLY A 94 8.02 5.69 -7.99
CA GLY A 94 8.27 6.51 -9.18
C GLY A 94 7.21 7.57 -9.42
N LEU A 95 6.57 8.06 -8.34
CA LEU A 95 5.53 9.08 -8.39
C LEU A 95 6.09 10.42 -7.89
N GLU A 96 5.80 11.49 -8.63
CA GLU A 96 6.11 12.86 -8.19
C GLU A 96 5.03 13.35 -7.22
N ILE A 97 5.46 14.08 -6.19
CA ILE A 97 4.54 14.71 -5.24
C ILE A 97 3.95 15.95 -5.92
N PRO A 98 2.61 16.02 -6.13
CA PRO A 98 2.01 17.14 -6.82
C PRO A 98 2.11 18.43 -6.00
N PRO A 99 2.19 19.60 -6.65
CA PRO A 99 2.12 20.88 -5.96
C PRO A 99 0.74 21.06 -5.32
N VAL A 100 0.68 21.87 -4.26
CA VAL A 100 -0.54 22.03 -3.44
C VAL A 100 -1.72 22.57 -4.25
N GLU A 101 -1.43 23.39 -5.25
CA GLU A 101 -2.41 24.01 -6.15
C GLU A 101 -3.23 22.96 -6.92
N ASP A 102 -2.63 21.82 -7.27
CA ASP A 102 -3.30 20.74 -8.00
C ASP A 102 -4.18 19.87 -7.10
N LEU A 103 -3.93 19.85 -5.79
CA LEU A 103 -4.67 19.05 -4.81
C LEU A 103 -6.01 19.68 -4.41
N TYR A 104 -6.16 20.99 -4.50
CA TYR A 104 -7.37 21.70 -4.10
C TYR A 104 -8.44 21.76 -5.21
N ARG A 105 -8.40 20.88 -6.22
CA ARG A 105 -9.52 20.78 -7.15
C ARG A 105 -10.76 20.29 -6.38
N PRO A 106 -11.86 21.07 -6.33
CA PRO A 106 -13.09 20.58 -5.72
C PRO A 106 -13.54 19.37 -6.55
N GLY A 107 -13.42 18.19 -5.95
CA GLY A 107 -13.94 16.97 -6.53
C GLY A 107 -15.46 17.07 -6.72
N PRO A 108 -16.04 16.28 -7.63
CA PRO A 108 -17.50 16.14 -7.65
C PRO A 108 -17.95 15.68 -6.26
N GLY A 109 -18.92 16.39 -5.68
CA GLY A 109 -19.49 16.05 -4.38
C GLY A 109 -20.02 14.61 -4.36
N PRO A 110 -20.30 14.04 -3.17
CA PRO A 110 -20.79 12.68 -3.06
C PRO A 110 -22.00 12.49 -3.97
N ALA A 111 -21.90 11.53 -4.90
CA ALA A 111 -22.95 11.22 -5.85
C ALA A 111 -24.20 10.81 -5.09
N ASN A 112 -25.14 11.74 -4.97
CA ASN A 112 -26.51 11.48 -4.58
C ASN A 112 -27.11 10.42 -5.51
N GLU A 113 -27.61 9.36 -4.88
CA GLU A 113 -28.10 8.11 -5.45
C GLU A 113 -29.03 8.37 -6.66
N GLY A 114 -28.63 7.89 -7.85
CA GLY A 114 -29.47 7.97 -9.05
C GLY A 114 -28.78 8.09 -10.41
N GLY A 115 -27.45 8.08 -10.51
CA GLY A 115 -26.73 8.28 -11.78
C GLY A 115 -25.84 7.10 -12.16
N GLN A 116 -26.09 6.51 -13.33
CA GLN A 116 -25.36 5.38 -13.93
C GLN A 116 -23.83 5.50 -13.82
N ALA A 117 -23.21 4.37 -13.46
CA ALA A 117 -21.77 4.17 -13.41
C ALA A 117 -21.11 4.63 -14.72
N ARG A 118 -20.35 5.71 -14.68
CA ARG A 118 -19.41 6.02 -15.76
C ARG A 118 -18.23 5.08 -15.61
N SER A 119 -18.13 4.10 -16.50
CA SER A 119 -16.92 3.28 -16.62
C SER A 119 -15.77 4.15 -17.14
N SER A 120 -15.00 4.75 -16.24
CA SER A 120 -13.66 5.21 -16.60
C SER A 120 -12.70 4.04 -16.48
N LYS A 121 -12.35 3.47 -17.63
CA LYS A 121 -11.30 2.45 -17.82
C LYS A 121 -10.01 2.84 -17.06
N PRO A 122 -9.20 1.88 -16.58
CA PRO A 122 -7.88 2.22 -16.06
C PRO A 122 -7.00 2.70 -17.24
N ALA A 123 -6.51 3.92 -17.15
CA ALA A 123 -5.52 4.46 -18.06
C ALA A 123 -4.14 3.87 -17.71
N VAL A 124 -3.84 2.69 -18.25
CA VAL A 124 -2.44 2.28 -18.47
C VAL A 124 -2.07 2.80 -19.85
N VAL A 125 -1.42 3.97 -19.89
CA VAL A 125 -0.80 4.51 -21.10
C VAL A 125 0.69 4.24 -20.99
N GLY A 126 1.19 3.35 -21.84
CA GLY A 126 2.61 3.02 -21.93
C GLY A 126 2.93 1.80 -22.78
N ALA A 127 2.19 1.57 -23.87
CA ALA A 127 2.62 0.64 -24.90
C ALA A 127 3.48 1.41 -25.91
N THR A 128 4.80 1.37 -25.73
CA THR A 128 5.72 1.84 -26.77
C THR A 128 5.95 0.67 -27.73
N GLN A 129 5.19 0.65 -28.83
CA GLN A 129 5.51 -0.17 -30.00
C GLN A 129 6.62 0.52 -30.79
N GLY A 130 7.80 -0.11 -30.81
CA GLY A 130 8.81 0.13 -31.85
C GLY A 130 8.91 -1.10 -32.74
N GLN A 131 8.38 -1.02 -33.96
CA GLN A 131 8.70 -1.95 -35.05
C GLN A 131 9.77 -1.31 -35.95
N GLY A 132 10.82 -2.07 -36.28
CA GLY A 132 11.81 -1.72 -37.31
C GLY A 132 12.96 -2.74 -37.35
N GLN A 133 12.93 -3.61 -38.38
CA GLN A 133 13.83 -4.75 -38.67
C GLN A 133 15.27 -4.30 -39.01
N SER A 134 16.34 -5.08 -38.81
CA SER A 134 16.72 -6.20 -39.70
C SER A 134 18.07 -6.86 -39.33
N GLN A 135 18.08 -8.20 -39.46
CA GLN A 135 19.12 -9.14 -39.95
C GLN A 135 20.44 -9.41 -39.19
N GLY A 136 20.70 -10.72 -38.97
CA GLY A 136 22.04 -11.30 -38.85
C GLY A 136 22.19 -12.50 -37.90
N ALA A 137 21.94 -13.73 -38.38
CA ALA A 137 22.48 -14.99 -37.81
C ALA A 137 24.00 -15.10 -38.13
N PRO A 138 24.83 -16.05 -37.60
CA PRO A 138 24.47 -17.37 -37.04
C PRO A 138 25.26 -17.88 -35.80
N SER A 139 24.81 -19.06 -35.32
CA SER A 139 25.58 -20.18 -34.72
C SER A 139 26.60 -19.91 -33.60
N ASP A 140 26.41 -20.47 -32.41
CA ASP A 140 26.93 -21.82 -32.12
C ASP A 140 26.52 -22.35 -30.74
N ALA A 141 26.61 -23.67 -30.61
CA ALA A 141 26.22 -24.50 -29.49
C ALA A 141 27.00 -24.23 -28.19
N GLY A 142 26.37 -24.51 -27.05
CA GLY A 142 27.02 -24.43 -25.75
C GLY A 142 26.14 -24.85 -24.58
N THR A 143 25.82 -26.14 -24.49
CA THR A 143 25.21 -26.78 -23.32
C THR A 143 26.12 -26.57 -22.09
N ALA A 144 25.73 -25.69 -21.17
CA ALA A 144 26.41 -25.52 -19.89
C ALA A 144 25.63 -26.22 -18.77
N HIS A 145 26.06 -27.44 -18.47
CA HIS A 145 25.76 -28.16 -17.25
C HIS A 145 26.25 -27.35 -16.02
N CYS A 146 25.35 -26.89 -15.16
CA CYS A 146 25.72 -26.43 -13.82
C CYS A 146 25.94 -27.65 -12.92
N GLN A 147 27.19 -28.07 -12.76
CA GLN A 147 27.59 -29.00 -11.70
C GLN A 147 28.07 -28.18 -10.48
N ALA A 148 27.37 -28.35 -9.37
CA ALA A 148 27.79 -27.87 -8.06
C ALA A 148 29.00 -28.68 -7.59
N VAL A 149 30.14 -28.02 -7.41
CA VAL A 149 31.32 -28.57 -6.72
C VAL A 149 31.26 -28.14 -5.26
N THR A 150 30.94 -29.09 -4.41
CA THR A 150 31.11 -29.02 -2.95
C THR A 150 32.60 -29.09 -2.62
N GLY A 151 33.17 -27.99 -2.14
CA GLY A 151 34.53 -27.94 -1.60
C GLY A 151 34.54 -28.16 -0.09
N THR A 152 34.87 -29.37 0.33
CA THR A 152 35.38 -29.72 1.67
C THR A 152 36.89 -29.93 1.60
N SER A 153 37.67 -29.17 2.37
CA SER A 153 38.98 -29.55 2.96
C SER A 153 39.53 -28.33 3.72
N GLN A 154 39.52 -28.33 5.05
CA GLN A 154 40.67 -28.67 5.90
C GLN A 154 42.00 -28.02 5.47
N LEU A 155 42.38 -26.98 6.21
CA LEU A 155 43.65 -26.85 6.94
C LEU A 155 43.46 -25.85 8.08
#